data_AF-A0A2D2LX35-F1
#
_entry.id   AF-A0A2D2LX35-F1
#
_cell.length_a   1.000
_cell.length_b   1.000
_cell.length_c   1.000
_cell.angle_alpha   90.00
_cell.angle_beta   90.00
_cell.angle_gamma   90.00
#
_symmetry.space_group_name_H-M   'P 1'
#
loop_
_entity.id
_entity.type
_entity.pdbx_description
1 polymer ?
#
loop_
_entity_poly.entity_id
_entity_poly.type
_entity_poly.pdbx_seq_one_letter_code
_entity_poly.pdbx_strand_id
1 'polypeptide(L)'
;MPTSTFNVRLDDELRTQATQIFEGYGLSPTQAIKLFFNQVVATKSIPLNFDYKKDEFFPNLETQQAIIAARQEYQSGKLPRYSSADDAMTAMAELANE
;
A
#
# COMPACT_ATOMS: atom_id res chain seq x y z
N MET A 1 -3.95 -5.29 28.53
CA MET A 1 -4.34 -4.93 27.14
C MET A 1 -5.21 -6.04 26.60
N PRO A 2 -6.30 -5.74 25.87
CA PRO A 2 -7.13 -6.78 25.25
C PRO A 2 -6.32 -7.53 24.19
N THR A 3 -6.40 -8.85 24.18
CA THR A 3 -5.76 -9.72 23.19
C THR A 3 -6.79 -10.19 22.18
N SER A 4 -6.49 -10.08 20.89
CA SER A 4 -7.34 -10.58 19.80
C SER A 4 -6.67 -11.76 19.10
N THR A 5 -7.48 -12.71 18.61
CA THR A 5 -7.00 -13.89 17.89
C THR A 5 -7.01 -13.61 16.38
N PHE A 6 -5.90 -13.92 15.71
CA PHE A 6 -5.76 -13.81 14.26
C PHE A 6 -5.67 -15.19 13.63
N ASN A 7 -6.65 -15.54 12.81
CA ASN A 7 -6.71 -16.82 12.11
C ASN A 7 -6.40 -16.61 10.62
N VAL A 8 -5.42 -17.33 10.10
CA VAL A 8 -5.01 -17.27 8.68
C VAL A 8 -5.07 -18.67 8.09
N ARG A 9 -5.65 -18.79 6.89
CA ARG A 9 -5.55 -19.99 6.09
C ARG A 9 -4.26 -19.93 5.27
N LEU A 10 -3.50 -21.00 5.32
CA LEU A 10 -2.23 -21.14 4.61
C LEU A 10 -2.20 -22.52 3.96
N ASP A 11 -1.59 -22.62 2.78
CA ASP A 11 -1.25 -23.91 2.18
C ASP A 11 -0.28 -24.69 3.08
N ASP A 12 -0.48 -26.00 3.18
CA ASP A 12 0.30 -26.86 4.07
C ASP A 12 1.79 -26.90 3.68
N GLU A 13 2.10 -26.86 2.39
CA GLU A 13 3.48 -26.78 1.90
C GLU A 13 4.15 -25.48 2.32
N LEU A 14 3.45 -24.35 2.13
CA LEU A 14 3.96 -23.03 2.52
C LEU A 14 4.20 -22.96 4.03
N ARG A 15 3.28 -23.52 4.83
CA ARG A 15 3.38 -23.57 6.28
C ARG A 15 4.62 -24.34 6.70
N THR A 16 4.84 -25.51 6.10
CA THR A 16 5.95 -26.39 6.44
C THR A 16 7.29 -25.72 6.12
N GLN A 17 7.42 -25.17 4.90
CA GLN A 17 8.65 -24.49 4.47
C GLN A 17 8.95 -23.25 5.34
N ALA A 18 7.94 -22.41 5.60
CA ALA A 18 8.12 -21.22 6.42
C ALA A 18 8.50 -21.58 7.86
N THR A 19 7.92 -22.65 8.43
CA THR A 19 8.23 -23.10 9.78
C THR A 19 9.70 -23.52 9.91
N GLN A 20 10.25 -24.27 8.96
CA GLN A 20 11.66 -24.66 8.96
C GLN A 20 12.60 -23.44 8.93
N ILE A 21 12.25 -22.43 8.13
CA ILE A 21 13.03 -21.18 8.06
C ILE A 21 12.97 -20.46 9.41
N PHE A 22 11.79 -20.28 9.99
CA PHE A 22 11.63 -19.61 11.29
C PHE A 22 12.37 -20.36 12.42
N GLU A 23 12.30 -21.69 12.43
CA GLU A 23 13.04 -22.52 13.37
C GLU A 23 14.56 -22.35 13.23
N GLY A 24 15.06 -22.17 12.01
CA GLY A 24 16.47 -21.82 11.75
C GLY A 24 16.90 -20.50 12.41
N TYR A 25 15.96 -19.57 12.62
CA TYR A 25 16.17 -18.33 13.36
C TYR A 25 15.77 -18.44 14.85
N GLY A 26 15.37 -19.62 15.33
CA GLY A 26 14.91 -19.84 16.70
C GLY A 26 13.55 -19.20 17.01
N LEU A 27 12.74 -18.94 15.99
CA LEU A 27 11.43 -18.29 16.09
C LEU A 27 10.32 -19.30 15.81
N SER A 28 9.24 -19.23 16.59
CA SER A 28 7.98 -19.86 16.22
C SER A 28 7.24 -19.03 15.15
N PRO A 29 6.40 -19.66 14.31
CA PRO A 29 5.62 -18.94 13.30
C PRO A 29 4.79 -17.78 13.90
N THR A 30 4.19 -17.99 15.08
CA THR A 30 3.42 -16.95 15.78
C THR A 30 4.29 -15.77 16.20
N GLN A 31 5.55 -16.00 16.61
CA GLN A 31 6.48 -14.91 16.94
C GLN A 31 6.87 -14.13 15.68
N ALA A 32 7.17 -14.84 14.58
CA ALA A 32 7.50 -14.20 13.31
C ALA A 32 6.35 -13.29 12.80
N ILE A 33 5.11 -13.75 12.87
CA ILE A 33 3.93 -12.95 12.49
C ILE A 33 3.76 -11.72 13.40
N LYS A 34 4.00 -11.85 14.72
CA LYS A 34 3.98 -10.69 15.63
C LYS A 34 5.06 -9.67 15.29
N LEU A 35 6.29 -10.13 14.97
CA LEU A 35 7.38 -9.27 14.54
C LEU A 35 7.03 -8.55 13.23
N PHE A 36 6.39 -9.23 12.29
CA PHE A 36 5.88 -8.63 11.06
C PHE A 36 4.91 -7.48 11.35
N PHE A 37 3.90 -7.68 12.20
CA PHE A 37 2.97 -6.61 12.58
C PHE A 37 3.67 -5.45 13.29
N ASN A 38 4.60 -5.73 14.20
CA ASN A 38 5.37 -4.70 14.87
C ASN A 38 6.17 -3.86 13.88
N GLN A 39 6.80 -4.50 12.88
CA GLN A 39 7.55 -3.81 11.84
C GLN A 39 6.64 -2.93 10.99
N VAL A 40 5.45 -3.41 10.60
CA VAL A 40 4.46 -2.61 9.87
C VAL A 40 4.06 -1.37 10.65
N VAL A 41 3.79 -1.52 11.95
CA VAL A 41 3.39 -0.41 12.82
C VAL A 41 4.54 0.60 13.00
N ALA A 42 5.77 0.10 13.18
CA ALA A 42 6.96 0.92 13.40
C ALA A 42 7.36 1.72 12.15
N THR A 43 7.30 1.10 10.98
CA THR A 43 7.73 1.72 9.71
C THR A 43 6.61 2.43 8.96
N LYS A 44 5.34 2.20 9.35
CA LYS A 44 4.15 2.63 8.59
C LYS A 44 4.16 2.15 7.13
N SER A 45 4.89 1.08 6.85
CA SER A 45 5.01 0.48 5.52
C SER A 45 4.97 -1.04 5.63
N ILE A 46 4.70 -1.72 4.51
CA ILE A 46 4.74 -3.18 4.48
C ILE A 46 6.20 -3.61 4.25
N PRO A 47 6.83 -4.36 5.18
CA PRO A 47 8.24 -4.75 5.10
C PRO A 47 8.44 -5.95 4.17
N LEU A 48 7.81 -5.91 3.00
CA LEU A 48 7.99 -6.89 1.93
C LEU A 48 8.60 -6.17 0.74
N ASN A 49 9.51 -6.85 0.07
CA ASN A 49 10.08 -6.30 -1.14
C ASN A 49 9.16 -6.62 -2.33
N PHE A 50 8.48 -5.62 -2.87
CA PHE A 50 7.61 -5.76 -4.05
C PHE A 50 8.40 -5.66 -5.37
N ASP A 51 9.70 -5.94 -5.33
CA ASP A 51 10.63 -5.83 -6.46
C ASP A 51 10.27 -6.72 -7.66
N TYR A 52 9.36 -7.68 -7.50
CA TYR A 52 8.83 -8.46 -8.62
C TYR A 52 8.03 -7.60 -9.63
N LYS A 53 7.65 -6.37 -9.26
CA LYS A 53 6.80 -5.45 -10.05
C LYS A 53 7.37 -4.04 -10.15
N LYS A 54 8.67 -3.83 -9.89
CA LYS A 54 9.29 -2.50 -9.83
C LYS A 54 9.13 -1.68 -11.12
N ASP A 55 9.06 -2.36 -12.27
CA ASP A 55 8.92 -1.72 -13.58
C ASP A 55 7.46 -1.53 -14.04
N GLU A 56 6.49 -2.08 -13.33
CA GLU A 56 5.07 -1.97 -13.65
C GLU A 56 4.36 -1.25 -12.50
N PHE A 57 4.21 0.07 -12.62
CA PHE A 57 3.32 0.85 -11.77
C PHE A 57 1.91 0.23 -11.85
N PHE A 58 1.49 -0.52 -10.82
CA PHE A 58 0.12 -1.03 -10.66
C PHE A 58 -0.63 -0.19 -9.62
N PRO A 59 -1.19 0.95 -10.01
CA PRO A 59 -2.16 1.63 -9.18
C PRO A 59 -3.34 0.70 -8.90
N ASN A 60 -3.98 0.84 -7.74
CA ASN A 60 -5.27 0.20 -7.50
C ASN A 60 -6.29 0.66 -8.57
N LEU A 61 -7.40 -0.07 -8.71
CA LEU A 61 -8.39 0.18 -9.77
C LEU A 61 -8.92 1.63 -9.77
N GLU A 62 -9.13 2.19 -8.59
CA GLU A 62 -9.53 3.58 -8.37
C GLU A 62 -8.50 4.57 -8.91
N THR A 63 -7.23 4.39 -8.58
CA THR A 63 -6.14 5.25 -9.06
C THR A 63 -5.97 5.12 -10.58
N GLN A 64 -6.15 3.92 -11.15
CA GLN A 64 -6.12 3.73 -12.60
C GLN A 64 -7.23 4.54 -13.29
N GLN A 65 -8.45 4.49 -12.77
CA GLN A 65 -9.58 5.25 -13.29
C GLN A 65 -9.36 6.75 -13.17
N ALA A 66 -8.85 7.23 -12.03
CA ALA A 66 -8.53 8.64 -11.82
C ALA A 66 -7.47 9.14 -12.83
N ILE A 67 -6.43 8.35 -13.09
CA ILE A 67 -5.40 8.69 -14.10
C ILE A 67 -5.99 8.76 -15.51
N ILE A 68 -6.87 7.82 -15.88
CA ILE A 68 -7.53 7.80 -17.20
C ILE A 68 -8.43 9.03 -17.36
N ALA A 69 -9.27 9.32 -16.35
CA ALA A 69 -10.16 10.47 -16.35
C ALA A 69 -9.37 11.79 -16.45
N ALA A 70 -8.36 11.97 -15.59
CA ALA A 70 -7.50 13.16 -15.63
C ALA A 70 -6.82 13.35 -16.99
N ARG A 71 -6.37 12.27 -17.64
CA ARG A 71 -5.76 12.35 -18.97
C ARG A 71 -6.77 12.76 -20.05
N GLN A 72 -8.01 12.26 -19.99
CA GLN A 72 -9.07 12.64 -20.93
C GLN A 72 -9.50 14.10 -20.74
N GLU A 73 -9.59 14.57 -19.49
CA GLU A 73 -9.90 15.97 -19.17
C GLU A 73 -8.79 16.92 -19.62
N TYR A 74 -7.53 16.50 -19.50
CA TYR A 74 -6.39 17.23 -20.03
C TYR A 74 -6.44 17.35 -21.56
N GLN A 75 -6.71 16.25 -22.27
CA GLN A 75 -6.78 16.23 -23.73
C GLN A 75 -7.98 17.02 -24.28
N SER A 76 -9.10 17.02 -23.55
CA SER A 76 -10.29 17.80 -23.92
C SER A 76 -10.19 19.28 -23.54
N GLY A 77 -9.10 19.71 -22.90
CA GLY A 77 -8.89 21.11 -22.50
C GLY A 77 -9.81 21.59 -21.39
N LYS A 78 -10.46 20.67 -20.67
CA LYS A 78 -11.40 20.99 -19.57
C LYS A 78 -10.69 21.28 -18.26
N LEU A 79 -9.40 20.93 -18.14
CA LEU A 79 -8.65 21.19 -16.91
C LEU A 79 -8.24 22.66 -16.80
N PRO A 80 -8.56 23.32 -15.67
CA PRO A 80 -8.06 24.66 -15.39
C PRO A 80 -6.53 24.63 -15.32
N ARG A 81 -5.91 25.63 -15.95
CA ARG A 81 -4.47 25.86 -15.88
C ARG A 81 -4.21 27.03 -14.94
N TYR A 82 -3.39 26.79 -13.95
CA TYR A 82 -3.02 27.80 -12.97
C TYR A 82 -1.67 28.39 -13.31
N SER A 83 -1.53 29.70 -13.09
CA SER A 83 -0.35 30.46 -13.47
C SER A 83 0.75 30.46 -12.40
N SER A 84 0.40 30.10 -11.16
CA SER A 84 1.32 29.98 -10.03
C SER A 84 0.94 28.79 -9.14
N ALA A 85 1.89 28.36 -8.30
CA ALA A 85 1.65 27.30 -7.32
C ALA A 85 0.61 27.72 -6.26
N ASP A 86 0.60 29.00 -5.86
CA ASP A 86 -0.39 29.55 -4.91
C ASP A 86 -1.82 29.51 -5.47
N ASP A 87 -1.99 29.83 -6.74
CA ASP A 87 -3.26 29.80 -7.46
C ASP A 87 -3.80 28.36 -7.55
N ALA A 88 -2.92 27.40 -7.86
CA ALA A 88 -3.26 25.98 -7.87
C ALA A 88 -3.65 25.45 -6.47
N MET A 89 -2.89 25.81 -5.43
CA MET A 89 -3.18 25.38 -4.05
C MET A 89 -4.49 25.97 -3.54
N THR A 90 -4.82 27.21 -3.91
CA THR A 90 -6.07 27.86 -3.52
C THR A 90 -7.26 27.14 -4.15
N ALA A 91 -7.20 26.86 -5.46
CA ALA A 91 -8.27 26.13 -6.14
C ALA A 91 -8.44 24.69 -5.61
N MET A 92 -7.35 24.01 -5.25
CA MET A 92 -7.43 22.69 -4.63
C MET A 92 -8.06 22.75 -3.23
N ALA A 93 -7.78 23.79 -2.46
CA ALA A 93 -8.35 23.98 -1.12
C ALA A 93 -9.86 24.29 -1.18
N GLU A 94 -10.31 25.06 -2.17
CA GLU A 94 -11.73 25.30 -2.41
C GLU A 94 -12.46 24.01 -2.79
N LEU A 95 -11.88 23.20 -3.69
CA LEU A 95 -12.46 21.93 -4.13
C LEU A 95 -12.53 20.87 -3.02
N ALA A 96 -11.65 20.95 -2.02
CA ALA A 96 -11.64 20.05 -0.87
C ALA A 96 -12.65 20.41 0.23
N ASN A 97 -13.20 21.64 0.18
CA ASN A 97 -14.17 22.17 1.13
C ASN A 97 -15.62 22.13 0.61
N GLU A 98 -15.84 21.69 -0.63
CA GLU A 98 -17.15 21.36 -1.22
C GLU A 98 -17.54 19.89 -0.95
#